data_AF-A0A564YNU8-F1
#
_entry.id   AF-A0A564YNU8-F1
#
_cell.length_a   1.000
_cell.length_b   1.000
_cell.length_c   1.000
_cell.angle_alpha   90.00
_cell.angle_beta   90.00
_cell.angle_gamma   90.00
#
_symmetry.space_group_name_H-M   'P 1'
#
loop_
_entity.id
_entity.type
_entity.pdbx_description
1 polymer ?
#
loop_
_entity_poly.entity_id
_entity_poly.type
_entity_poly.pdbx_seq_one_letter_code
_entity_poly.pdbx_strand_id
1 'polypeptide(L)'
;MGAITRGEREFREHLDVNFKPPFEAYEREGGMPLGVLQRLLHDSGIPPARTKRFFRKADLNRDERVNYDEFLRQIMFEDSQFLHKLAFGKRALNRAVIAVAPQMARRKQRIQMQRNGIDETDLYNWGEENVNNYIEAYDCRPPPIFIPLITFSQIAVFVYYAIVLSQDDNPFNDVTATSGVPMKSPLIYLPTKRYQAWRFVSYMFIHNGYYHLIFNCILQFALGTFLELVHKFWRVGIVYVLGVLAGSLAHSVSDPFLALAGASGGCYALIGAHVATIITNWKTMQVGWLKSPLNFLSSGAVRLSIILLIAGADTGFAIYERFNNPNESKVGFASHLGGFAAGVLVGVPVLRNLEIERWEKVCFWICIFLFAVFMSAAVLFNGFCEEQGWCPPTDWS
;
A
#
# COMPACT_ATOMS: atom_id res chain seq x y z
N MET A 1 1.82 -50.72 6.98
CA MET A 1 2.04 -49.27 6.78
C MET A 1 1.01 -48.77 5.78
N GLY A 2 -0.01 -48.04 6.24
CA GLY A 2 -1.07 -47.52 5.39
C GLY A 2 -0.56 -46.39 4.48
N ALA A 3 -1.09 -46.31 3.26
CA ALA A 3 -0.72 -45.28 2.30
C ALA A 3 -1.10 -43.89 2.83
N ILE A 4 -0.10 -43.00 2.96
CA ILE A 4 -0.27 -41.62 3.43
C ILE A 4 -1.15 -40.87 2.44
N THR A 5 -2.20 -40.22 2.94
CA THR A 5 -3.12 -39.42 2.12
C THR A 5 -2.38 -38.25 1.46
N ARG A 6 -2.93 -37.69 0.37
CA ARG A 6 -2.33 -36.53 -0.29
C ARG A 6 -2.21 -35.32 0.65
N GLY A 7 -3.23 -35.09 1.48
CA GLY A 7 -3.23 -34.00 2.47
C GLY A 7 -2.17 -34.17 3.56
N GLU A 8 -1.95 -35.39 4.06
CA GLU A 8 -0.89 -35.68 5.03
C GLU A 8 0.52 -35.49 4.43
N ARG A 9 0.70 -35.78 3.14
CA ARG A 9 1.96 -35.51 2.42
C ARG A 9 2.25 -34.01 2.30
N GLU A 10 1.27 -33.23 1.84
CA GLU A 10 1.40 -31.77 1.73
C GLU A 10 1.65 -31.12 3.10
N PHE A 11 0.97 -31.62 4.15
CA PHE A 11 1.18 -31.14 5.52
C PHE A 11 2.58 -31.47 6.06
N ARG A 12 3.07 -32.69 5.82
CA ARG A 12 4.41 -33.09 6.23
C ARG A 12 5.50 -32.28 5.51
N GLU A 13 5.33 -32.06 4.21
CA GLU A 13 6.23 -31.21 3.42
C GLU A 13 6.25 -29.77 3.95
N HIS A 14 5.09 -29.24 4.35
CA HIS A 14 5.00 -27.94 5.02
C HIS A 14 5.77 -27.91 6.35
N LEU A 15 5.68 -28.96 7.17
CA LEU A 15 6.42 -29.05 8.43
C LEU A 15 7.94 -29.14 8.20
N ASP A 16 8.38 -29.94 7.23
CA ASP A 16 9.79 -30.05 6.86
C ASP A 16 10.35 -28.69 6.38
N VAL A 17 9.54 -27.94 5.64
CA VAL A 17 9.92 -26.63 5.09
C VAL A 17 9.82 -25.49 6.10
N ASN A 18 9.08 -25.59 7.20
CA ASN A 18 8.94 -24.45 8.12
C ASN A 18 9.48 -24.73 9.52
N PHE A 19 9.36 -25.97 10.00
CA PHE A 19 9.66 -26.34 11.38
C PHE A 19 10.97 -27.11 11.54
N LYS A 20 11.45 -27.85 10.54
CA LYS A 20 12.69 -28.64 10.66
C LYS A 20 13.97 -27.84 10.97
N PRO A 21 14.27 -26.71 10.31
CA PRO A 21 15.57 -26.04 10.47
C PRO A 21 15.87 -25.51 11.87
N PRO A 22 14.91 -24.96 12.62
CA PRO A 22 15.14 -24.63 14.02
C PRO A 22 15.63 -25.81 14.86
N PHE A 23 15.15 -27.02 14.60
CA PHE A 23 15.58 -28.22 15.33
C PHE A 23 16.97 -28.69 14.89
N GLU A 24 17.32 -28.51 13.61
CA GLU A 24 18.67 -28.83 13.09
C GLU A 24 19.78 -28.04 13.80
N ALA A 25 19.49 -26.81 14.26
CA ALA A 25 20.44 -26.03 15.06
C ALA A 25 20.79 -26.67 16.41
N TYR A 26 19.89 -27.49 16.97
CA TYR A 26 20.07 -28.19 18.25
C TYR A 26 20.25 -29.70 18.08
N GLU A 27 20.39 -30.20 16.85
CA GLU A 27 20.51 -31.64 16.58
C GLU A 27 21.73 -32.24 17.28
N ARG A 28 22.84 -31.49 17.34
CA ARG A 28 24.06 -31.89 18.07
C ARG A 28 23.88 -31.95 19.59
N GLU A 29 22.87 -31.26 20.12
CA GLU A 29 22.55 -31.21 21.55
C GLU A 29 21.41 -32.17 21.93
N GLY A 30 20.99 -33.05 21.01
CA GLY A 30 19.91 -34.03 21.24
C GLY A 30 18.49 -33.51 21.00
N GLY A 31 18.32 -32.23 20.68
CA GLY A 31 17.01 -31.64 20.42
C GLY A 31 16.88 -30.22 20.98
N MET A 32 15.82 -29.53 20.59
CA MET A 32 15.57 -28.15 21.03
C MET A 32 15.05 -28.13 22.46
N PRO A 33 15.59 -27.27 23.36
CA PRO A 33 15.10 -27.15 24.72
C PRO A 33 13.62 -26.74 24.78
N LEU A 34 12.86 -27.37 25.67
CA LEU A 34 11.45 -27.06 25.95
C LEU A 34 11.20 -25.59 26.22
N GLY A 35 12.10 -24.93 26.97
CA GLY A 35 11.98 -23.51 27.29
C GLY A 35 12.10 -22.59 26.07
N VAL A 36 12.89 -22.99 25.06
CA VAL A 36 12.98 -22.27 23.78
C VAL A 36 11.69 -22.49 23.00
N LEU A 37 11.28 -23.75 22.80
CA LEU A 37 10.04 -24.11 22.09
C LEU A 37 8.78 -23.40 22.65
N GLN A 38 8.68 -23.30 23.97
CA GLN A 38 7.58 -22.60 24.64
C GLN A 38 7.59 -21.09 24.35
N ARG A 39 8.77 -20.46 24.28
CA ARG A 39 8.88 -19.06 23.85
C ARG A 39 8.56 -18.90 22.36
N LEU A 40 9.02 -19.81 21.49
CA LEU A 40 8.75 -19.73 20.05
C LEU A 40 7.25 -19.81 19.75
N LEU A 41 6.50 -20.63 20.49
CA LEU A 41 5.06 -20.77 20.30
C LEU A 41 4.23 -19.82 21.17
N HIS A 42 4.84 -18.99 22.02
CA HIS A 42 4.12 -18.02 22.85
C HIS A 42 3.30 -17.05 21.98
N ASP A 43 3.88 -16.60 20.87
CA ASP A 43 3.27 -15.62 19.98
C ASP A 43 2.38 -16.23 18.89
N SER A 44 2.21 -17.56 18.89
CA SER A 44 1.39 -18.28 17.91
C SER A 44 -0.13 -18.25 18.21
N GLY A 45 -0.55 -17.61 19.32
CA GLY A 45 -1.96 -17.55 19.72
C GLY A 45 -2.51 -18.87 20.28
N ILE A 46 -1.64 -19.83 20.57
CA ILE A 46 -1.97 -21.08 21.25
C ILE A 46 -1.82 -20.86 22.77
N PRO A 47 -2.82 -21.23 23.59
CA PRO A 47 -2.73 -21.07 25.05
C PRO A 47 -1.46 -21.72 25.63
N PRO A 48 -0.69 -21.03 26.50
CA PRO A 48 0.58 -21.53 27.04
C PRO A 48 0.47 -22.90 27.71
N ALA A 49 -0.66 -23.18 28.39
CA ALA A 49 -0.91 -24.47 29.01
C ALA A 49 -1.01 -25.61 27.98
N ARG A 50 -1.54 -25.33 26.78
CA ARG A 50 -1.71 -26.32 25.71
C ARG A 50 -0.38 -26.60 25.02
N THR A 51 0.44 -25.58 24.74
CA THR A 51 1.81 -25.74 24.21
C THR A 51 2.71 -26.45 25.20
N LYS A 52 2.64 -26.13 26.50
CA LYS A 52 3.39 -26.84 27.54
C LYS A 52 3.01 -28.33 27.60
N ARG A 53 1.70 -28.64 27.52
CA ARG A 53 1.22 -30.03 27.49
C ARG A 53 1.66 -30.76 26.22
N PHE A 54 1.61 -30.10 25.07
CA PHE A 54 2.04 -30.64 23.78
C PHE A 54 3.51 -31.06 23.84
N PHE A 55 4.42 -30.15 24.19
CA PHE A 55 5.84 -30.47 24.17
C PHE A 55 6.25 -31.45 25.28
N ARG A 56 5.58 -31.45 26.44
CA ARG A 56 5.79 -32.48 27.47
C ARG A 56 5.37 -33.87 27.01
N LYS A 57 4.42 -33.99 26.06
CA LYS A 57 4.08 -35.26 25.44
C LYS A 57 5.04 -35.64 24.31
N ALA A 58 5.58 -34.64 23.62
CA ALA A 58 6.57 -34.86 22.55
C ALA A 58 7.92 -35.34 23.09
N ASP A 59 8.35 -34.85 24.25
CA ASP A 59 9.56 -35.29 24.96
C ASP A 59 9.37 -36.72 25.50
N LEU A 60 9.70 -37.71 24.66
CA LEU A 60 9.51 -39.13 24.94
C LEU A 60 10.59 -39.69 25.87
N ASN A 61 11.81 -39.18 25.73
CA ASN A 61 12.99 -39.62 26.48
C ASN A 61 13.19 -38.85 27.81
N ARG A 62 12.37 -37.82 28.07
CA ARG A 62 12.36 -37.00 29.29
C ARG A 62 13.67 -36.24 29.55
N ASP A 63 14.31 -35.78 28.48
CA ASP A 63 15.57 -35.02 28.56
C ASP A 63 15.36 -33.49 28.53
N GLU A 64 14.10 -33.06 28.66
CA GLU A 64 13.64 -31.68 28.53
C GLU A 64 13.93 -31.02 27.17
N ARG A 65 14.25 -31.82 26.17
CA ARG A 65 14.46 -31.42 24.79
C ARG A 65 13.47 -32.17 23.89
N VAL A 66 13.24 -31.62 22.71
CA VAL A 66 12.40 -32.26 21.71
C VAL A 66 13.16 -32.21 20.39
N ASN A 67 13.42 -33.37 19.80
CA ASN A 67 13.97 -33.44 18.45
C ASN A 67 12.87 -33.33 17.39
N TYR A 68 13.27 -33.18 16.13
CA TYR A 68 12.31 -32.97 15.05
C TYR A 68 11.39 -34.17 14.82
N ASP A 69 11.88 -35.39 15.02
CA ASP A 69 11.08 -36.61 14.85
C ASP A 69 10.04 -36.77 15.96
N GLU A 70 10.40 -36.42 17.21
CA GLU A 70 9.48 -36.36 18.35
C GLU A 70 8.38 -35.32 18.13
N PHE A 71 8.76 -34.14 17.66
CA PHE A 71 7.83 -33.09 17.27
C PHE A 71 6.88 -33.57 16.15
N LEU A 72 7.43 -34.17 15.09
CA LEU A 72 6.67 -34.72 13.97
C LEU A 72 5.73 -35.86 14.38
N ARG A 73 6.10 -36.68 15.35
CA ARG A 73 5.19 -37.70 15.86
C ARG A 73 4.05 -37.04 16.62
N GLN A 74 4.36 -36.17 17.58
CA GLN A 74 3.33 -35.56 18.42
C GLN A 74 2.34 -34.73 17.59
N ILE A 75 2.82 -33.98 16.60
CA ILE A 75 1.97 -33.14 15.75
C ILE A 75 0.99 -33.98 14.90
N MET A 76 1.39 -35.17 14.46
CA MET A 76 0.51 -36.06 13.69
C MET A 76 -0.61 -36.67 14.54
N PHE A 77 -0.50 -36.63 15.87
CA PHE A 77 -1.52 -37.11 16.81
C PHE A 77 -2.36 -35.98 17.44
N GLU A 78 -2.12 -34.71 17.10
CA GLU A 78 -2.90 -33.59 17.61
C GLU A 78 -4.16 -33.32 16.79
N ASP A 79 -5.10 -32.59 17.40
CA ASP A 79 -6.35 -32.22 16.74
C ASP A 79 -6.16 -31.18 15.62
N SER A 80 -7.09 -31.22 14.66
CA SER A 80 -7.10 -30.33 13.50
C SER A 80 -7.14 -28.84 13.86
N GLN A 81 -7.68 -28.46 15.01
CA GLN A 81 -7.75 -27.06 15.46
C GLN A 81 -6.38 -26.55 15.93
N PHE A 82 -5.62 -27.40 16.64
CA PHE A 82 -4.24 -27.11 17.01
C PHE A 82 -3.35 -27.00 15.77
N LEU A 83 -3.49 -27.96 14.85
CA LEU A 83 -2.74 -27.98 13.59
C LEU A 83 -3.03 -26.75 12.73
N HIS A 84 -4.30 -26.34 12.65
CA HIS A 84 -4.69 -25.12 11.94
C HIS A 84 -4.04 -23.87 12.55
N LYS A 85 -4.03 -23.72 13.88
CA LYS A 85 -3.37 -22.58 14.53
C LYS A 85 -1.86 -22.58 14.33
N LEU A 86 -1.24 -23.77 14.34
CA LEU A 86 0.20 -23.91 14.12
C LEU A 86 0.59 -23.60 12.66
N ALA A 87 -0.22 -24.05 11.69
CA ALA A 87 -0.02 -23.78 10.26
C ALA A 87 -0.21 -22.30 9.89
N PHE A 88 -1.14 -21.61 10.55
CA PHE A 88 -1.35 -20.16 10.40
C PHE A 88 -0.38 -19.31 11.23
N GLY A 89 0.34 -19.90 12.19
CA GLY A 89 1.37 -19.26 13.02
C GLY A 89 2.70 -18.98 12.29
N LYS A 90 2.71 -18.99 10.95
CA LYS A 90 3.89 -18.87 10.08
C LYS A 90 4.77 -17.66 10.42
N ARG A 91 4.17 -16.50 10.72
CA ARG A 91 4.87 -15.26 11.14
C ARG A 91 5.60 -15.38 12.47
N ALA A 92 4.95 -16.02 13.46
CA ALA A 92 5.55 -16.22 14.76
C ALA A 92 6.72 -17.20 14.64
N LEU A 93 6.54 -18.27 13.85
CA LEU A 93 7.55 -19.28 13.62
C LEU A 93 8.76 -18.74 12.85
N ASN A 94 8.57 -17.99 11.78
CA ASN A 94 9.66 -17.44 10.97
C ASN A 94 10.48 -16.41 11.75
N ARG A 95 9.85 -15.55 12.55
CA ARG A 95 10.55 -14.67 13.50
C ARG A 95 11.34 -15.47 14.54
N ALA A 96 10.74 -16.53 15.07
CA ALA A 96 11.37 -17.47 15.98
C ALA A 96 12.59 -18.17 15.36
N VAL A 97 12.50 -18.65 14.11
CA VAL A 97 13.61 -19.27 13.36
C VAL A 97 14.76 -18.29 13.19
N ILE A 98 14.47 -17.03 12.86
CA ILE A 98 15.50 -15.98 12.72
C ILE A 98 16.18 -15.69 14.06
N ALA A 99 15.41 -15.63 15.16
CA ALA A 99 15.94 -15.37 16.49
C ALA A 99 16.82 -16.51 17.02
N VAL A 100 16.47 -17.76 16.68
CA VAL A 100 17.13 -18.96 17.19
C VAL A 100 18.30 -19.41 16.33
N ALA A 101 18.15 -19.39 15.00
CA ALA A 101 19.12 -19.92 14.06
C ALA A 101 19.27 -18.99 12.85
N PRO A 102 19.86 -17.78 13.02
CA PRO A 102 19.94 -16.77 11.98
C PRO A 102 20.71 -17.24 10.74
N GLN A 103 21.71 -18.13 10.90
CA GLN A 103 22.46 -18.69 9.78
C GLN A 103 21.64 -19.69 8.95
N MET A 104 20.78 -20.50 9.58
CA MET A 104 19.91 -21.44 8.88
C MET A 104 18.72 -20.73 8.22
N ALA A 105 18.20 -19.67 8.86
CA ALA A 105 17.27 -18.75 8.22
C ALA A 105 17.88 -18.19 6.94
N ARG A 106 19.10 -17.62 7.00
CA ARG A 106 19.84 -17.11 5.83
C ARG A 106 20.10 -18.18 4.76
N ARG A 107 20.36 -19.43 5.13
CA ARG A 107 20.53 -20.54 4.18
C ARG A 107 19.23 -20.87 3.46
N LYS A 108 18.09 -20.92 4.16
CA LYS A 108 16.78 -21.09 3.51
C LYS A 108 16.42 -19.93 2.61
N GLN A 109 16.74 -18.70 3.03
CA GLN A 109 16.60 -17.51 2.18
C GLN A 109 17.38 -17.69 0.87
N ARG A 110 18.64 -18.12 0.93
CA ARG A 110 19.46 -18.39 -0.26
C ARG A 110 18.90 -19.50 -1.15
N ILE A 111 18.42 -20.60 -0.57
CA ILE A 111 17.83 -21.71 -1.35
C ILE A 111 16.55 -21.25 -2.05
N GLN A 112 15.71 -20.45 -1.38
CA GLN A 112 14.48 -19.94 -1.95
C GLN A 112 14.74 -18.86 -3.02
N MET A 113 15.75 -18.01 -2.81
CA MET A 113 16.28 -17.09 -3.83
C MET A 113 16.78 -17.86 -5.06
N GLN A 114 17.60 -18.89 -4.89
CA GLN A 114 18.11 -19.73 -5.98
C GLN A 114 17.00 -20.45 -6.74
N ARG A 115 16.01 -21.02 -6.02
CA ARG A 115 14.87 -21.72 -6.62
C ARG A 115 13.99 -20.77 -7.45
N ASN A 116 13.97 -19.49 -7.09
CA ASN A 116 13.26 -18.44 -7.81
C ASN A 116 14.14 -17.71 -8.85
N GLY A 117 15.42 -18.09 -8.99
CA GLY A 117 16.38 -17.50 -9.93
C GLY A 117 16.76 -16.05 -9.60
N ILE A 118 16.85 -15.73 -8.32
CA ILE A 118 17.20 -14.41 -7.79
C ILE A 118 18.68 -14.42 -7.36
N ASP A 119 19.52 -13.62 -8.04
CA ASP A 119 20.87 -13.29 -7.56
C ASP A 119 20.81 -12.39 -6.32
N GLU A 120 21.88 -12.43 -5.50
CA GLU A 120 22.00 -11.84 -4.15
C GLU A 120 21.61 -10.35 -3.98
N THR A 121 21.24 -9.62 -5.04
CA THR A 121 21.02 -8.16 -5.04
C THR A 121 19.65 -7.66 -4.54
N ASP A 122 18.66 -8.53 -4.30
CA ASP A 122 17.32 -8.09 -3.87
C ASP A 122 17.21 -7.91 -2.34
N LEU A 123 18.11 -7.10 -1.74
CA LEU A 123 18.11 -6.80 -0.29
C LEU A 123 16.96 -5.86 0.17
N TYR A 124 16.17 -5.31 -0.74
CA TYR A 124 15.25 -4.21 -0.43
C TYR A 124 13.91 -4.59 0.23
N ASN A 125 13.55 -5.88 0.32
CA ASN A 125 12.24 -6.31 0.83
C ASN A 125 12.27 -7.37 1.96
N TRP A 126 13.41 -7.56 2.61
CA TRP A 126 13.69 -8.72 3.48
C TRP A 126 13.14 -8.69 4.92
N GLY A 127 12.01 -8.01 5.15
CA GLY A 127 11.30 -8.04 6.43
C GLY A 127 9.99 -8.84 6.42
N GLU A 128 9.50 -9.29 5.26
CA GLU A 128 8.08 -9.57 5.09
C GLU A 128 7.84 -10.86 4.29
N GLU A 129 7.29 -11.88 4.97
CA GLU A 129 7.10 -13.25 4.49
C GLU A 129 6.07 -13.42 3.35
N ASN A 130 6.26 -14.45 2.51
CA ASN A 130 5.29 -14.94 1.53
C ASN A 130 3.94 -15.25 2.21
N VAL A 131 2.95 -14.40 1.97
CA VAL A 131 1.55 -14.57 2.38
C VAL A 131 0.84 -15.53 1.44
N ASN A 132 -0.01 -16.41 1.98
CA ASN A 132 -0.68 -17.45 1.18
C ASN A 132 -1.93 -16.92 0.46
N ASN A 133 -2.46 -15.78 0.92
CA ASN A 133 -3.54 -15.03 0.29
C ASN A 133 -3.33 -13.53 0.54
N TYR A 134 -3.97 -12.68 -0.26
CA TYR A 134 -3.78 -11.23 -0.13
C TYR A 134 -4.37 -10.65 1.17
N ILE A 135 -5.39 -11.27 1.75
CA ILE A 135 -6.01 -10.78 3.01
C ILE A 135 -5.00 -10.81 4.16
N GLU A 136 -4.13 -11.82 4.20
CA GLU A 136 -3.07 -11.90 5.20
C GLU A 136 -2.12 -10.69 5.16
N ALA A 137 -2.02 -9.99 4.03
CA ALA A 137 -1.17 -8.81 3.91
C ALA A 137 -1.73 -7.58 4.67
N TYR A 138 -3.01 -7.58 5.05
CA TYR A 138 -3.59 -6.55 5.90
C TYR A 138 -3.02 -6.61 7.32
N ASP A 139 -2.38 -5.54 7.75
CA ASP A 139 -1.75 -5.45 9.05
C ASP A 139 -1.89 -4.05 9.64
N CYS A 140 -2.62 -3.96 10.75
CA CYS A 140 -2.88 -2.72 11.49
C CYS A 140 -1.68 -2.22 12.31
N ARG A 141 -0.47 -2.75 12.10
CA ARG A 141 0.76 -2.33 12.79
C ARG A 141 1.81 -1.84 11.78
N PRO A 142 2.24 -0.57 11.84
CA PRO A 142 1.57 0.53 12.56
C PRO A 142 0.14 0.75 12.03
N PRO A 143 -0.75 1.36 12.83
CA PRO A 143 -2.07 1.77 12.34
C PRO A 143 -1.93 2.76 11.17
N PRO A 144 -2.99 3.00 10.40
CA PRO A 144 -2.98 4.06 9.41
C PRO A 144 -2.65 5.40 10.06
N ILE A 145 -1.68 6.12 9.51
CA ILE A 145 -1.17 7.39 10.04
C ILE A 145 -1.27 8.50 8.99
N PHE A 146 -0.81 8.25 7.76
CA PHE A 146 -0.67 9.32 6.78
C PHE A 146 -2.02 9.85 6.29
N ILE A 147 -2.96 8.97 5.94
CA ILE A 147 -4.31 9.31 5.47
C ILE A 147 -5.11 10.07 6.52
N PRO A 148 -5.22 9.63 7.78
CA PRO A 148 -5.85 10.44 8.82
C PRO A 148 -5.19 11.83 8.98
N LEU A 149 -3.86 11.89 8.96
CA LEU A 149 -3.12 13.13 9.16
C LEU A 149 -3.31 14.12 8.01
N ILE A 150 -3.23 13.67 6.76
CA ILE A 150 -3.40 14.54 5.60
C ILE A 150 -4.86 14.99 5.47
N THR A 151 -5.85 14.12 5.76
CA THR A 151 -7.26 14.52 5.78
C THR A 151 -7.52 15.56 6.87
N PHE A 152 -7.03 15.34 8.09
CA PHE A 152 -7.18 16.32 9.18
C PHE A 152 -6.57 17.67 8.80
N SER A 153 -5.38 17.64 8.18
CA SER A 153 -4.70 18.86 7.72
C SER A 153 -5.52 19.61 6.66
N GLN A 154 -6.14 18.90 5.71
CA GLN A 154 -7.03 19.50 4.70
C GLN A 154 -8.27 20.14 5.34
N ILE A 155 -8.92 19.45 6.28
CA ILE A 155 -10.08 19.97 7.01
C ILE A 155 -9.69 21.21 7.83
N ALA A 156 -8.56 21.17 8.55
CA ALA A 156 -8.09 22.28 9.35
C ALA A 156 -7.80 23.54 8.50
N VAL A 157 -7.10 23.36 7.38
CA VAL A 157 -6.82 24.47 6.45
C VAL A 157 -8.11 25.01 5.83
N PHE A 158 -9.05 24.13 5.46
CA PHE A 158 -10.34 24.54 4.93
C PHE A 158 -11.15 25.36 5.93
N VAL A 159 -11.26 24.90 7.18
CA VAL A 159 -11.95 25.61 8.26
C VAL A 159 -11.30 26.97 8.51
N TYR A 160 -9.97 27.03 8.54
CA TYR A 160 -9.24 28.30 8.68
C TYR A 160 -9.62 29.29 7.57
N TYR A 161 -9.55 28.89 6.29
CA TYR A 161 -9.90 29.79 5.19
C TYR A 161 -11.39 30.10 5.11
N ALA A 162 -12.27 29.18 5.51
CA ALA A 162 -13.70 29.45 5.60
C ALA A 162 -14.01 30.57 6.61
N ILE A 163 -13.34 30.55 7.77
CA ILE A 163 -13.46 31.63 8.77
C ILE A 163 -12.91 32.94 8.20
N VAL A 164 -11.72 32.91 7.59
CA VAL A 164 -11.11 34.12 7.00
C VAL A 164 -11.99 34.74 5.93
N LEU A 165 -12.59 33.92 5.05
CA LEU A 165 -13.49 34.40 4.01
C LEU A 165 -14.79 34.96 4.58
N SER A 166 -15.36 34.36 5.63
CA SER A 166 -16.56 34.85 6.31
C SER A 166 -16.39 36.20 7.03
N GLN A 167 -15.14 36.62 7.26
CA GLN A 167 -14.79 37.90 7.86
C GLN A 167 -14.48 38.97 6.81
N ASP A 168 -14.51 38.63 5.52
CA ASP A 168 -14.31 39.58 4.43
C ASP A 168 -15.56 40.46 4.27
N ASP A 169 -15.36 41.70 3.82
CA ASP A 169 -16.46 42.67 3.62
C ASP A 169 -17.39 42.27 2.45
N ASN A 170 -16.98 41.29 1.65
CA ASN A 170 -17.70 40.80 0.49
C ASN A 170 -18.33 39.41 0.75
N PRO A 171 -19.64 39.31 1.05
CA PRO A 171 -20.31 38.04 1.34
C PRO A 171 -20.37 37.08 0.15
N PHE A 172 -20.07 37.53 -1.08
CA PHE A 172 -19.96 36.63 -2.23
C PHE A 172 -18.69 35.73 -2.17
N ASN A 173 -17.75 36.04 -1.29
CA ASN A 173 -16.54 35.24 -1.07
C ASN A 173 -16.74 34.11 -0.06
N ASP A 174 -17.88 34.08 0.63
CA ASP A 174 -18.20 33.07 1.64
C ASP A 174 -18.16 31.65 1.06
N VAL A 175 -17.76 30.71 1.91
CA VAL A 175 -17.74 29.30 1.56
C VAL A 175 -19.17 28.77 1.47
N THR A 176 -19.53 28.30 0.28
CA THR A 176 -20.80 27.63 0.01
C THR A 176 -20.57 26.14 -0.26
N ALA A 177 -21.61 25.45 -0.74
CA ALA A 177 -21.52 24.05 -1.13
C ALA A 177 -20.52 23.82 -2.26
N THR A 178 -20.49 24.73 -3.23
CA THR A 178 -19.78 24.60 -4.50
C THR A 178 -18.84 25.76 -4.82
N SER A 179 -18.83 26.82 -4.00
CA SER A 179 -17.99 28.02 -4.17
C SER A 179 -17.28 28.43 -2.88
N GLY A 180 -16.40 29.43 -2.98
CA GLY A 180 -15.64 29.98 -1.84
C GLY A 180 -14.21 29.47 -1.80
N VAL A 181 -13.47 29.69 -2.89
CA VAL A 181 -12.06 29.35 -2.99
C VAL A 181 -11.19 30.54 -2.53
N PRO A 182 -10.24 30.35 -1.60
CA PRO A 182 -9.37 31.42 -1.13
C PRO A 182 -8.27 31.75 -2.17
N MET A 183 -8.62 32.49 -3.22
CA MET A 183 -7.72 32.84 -4.34
C MET A 183 -6.45 33.61 -3.92
N LYS A 184 -6.51 34.33 -2.79
CA LYS A 184 -5.36 35.08 -2.23
C LYS A 184 -4.42 34.19 -1.41
N SER A 185 -4.74 32.91 -1.19
CA SER A 185 -3.94 32.01 -0.37
C SER A 185 -2.52 31.81 -0.91
N PRO A 186 -1.49 31.70 -0.04
CA PRO A 186 -0.17 31.26 -0.45
C PRO A 186 -0.12 29.79 -0.89
N LEU A 187 -1.16 29.00 -0.63
CA LEU A 187 -1.18 27.55 -0.87
C LEU A 187 -1.77 27.15 -2.22
N ILE A 188 -2.71 27.94 -2.77
CA ILE A 188 -3.35 27.65 -4.06
C ILE A 188 -2.33 27.72 -5.20
N TYR A 189 -2.48 26.85 -6.21
CA TYR A 189 -1.67 26.94 -7.42
C TYR A 189 -2.18 28.07 -8.32
N LEU A 190 -1.29 29.01 -8.63
CA LEU A 190 -1.54 30.13 -9.54
C LEU A 190 -0.49 30.10 -10.65
N PRO A 191 -0.89 30.09 -11.93
CA PRO A 191 0.08 30.06 -13.04
C PRO A 191 1.05 31.24 -13.05
N THR A 192 0.59 32.43 -12.65
CA THR A 192 1.42 33.64 -12.52
C THR A 192 2.46 33.54 -11.39
N LYS A 193 2.31 32.59 -10.47
CA LYS A 193 3.24 32.33 -9.35
C LYS A 193 3.94 30.98 -9.44
N ARG A 194 4.11 30.43 -10.65
CA ARG A 194 4.78 29.12 -10.86
C ARG A 194 6.23 29.05 -10.35
N TYR A 195 6.92 30.18 -10.20
CA TYR A 195 8.25 30.21 -9.55
C TYR A 195 8.21 29.80 -8.07
N GLN A 196 7.03 29.86 -7.43
CA GLN A 196 6.80 29.41 -6.06
C GLN A 196 6.54 27.89 -6.03
N ALA A 197 7.62 27.10 -6.15
CA ALA A 197 7.55 25.65 -6.36
C ALA A 197 6.66 24.88 -5.37
N TRP A 198 6.53 25.35 -4.13
CA TRP A 198 5.65 24.73 -3.13
C TRP A 198 4.18 24.70 -3.55
N ARG A 199 3.73 25.64 -4.39
CA ARG A 199 2.35 25.73 -4.89
C ARG A 199 1.93 24.52 -5.73
N PHE A 200 2.88 23.81 -6.33
CA PHE A 200 2.62 22.55 -7.04
C PHE A 200 2.26 21.39 -6.08
N VAL A 201 2.47 21.56 -4.77
CA VAL A 201 2.10 20.56 -3.76
C VAL A 201 1.03 21.11 -2.81
N SER A 202 1.17 22.33 -2.32
CA SER A 202 0.30 22.91 -1.29
C SER A 202 -1.14 23.13 -1.74
N TYR A 203 -1.42 23.13 -3.04
CA TYR A 203 -2.77 23.31 -3.57
C TYR A 203 -3.74 22.21 -3.09
N MET A 204 -3.22 21.05 -2.68
CA MET A 204 -4.00 19.95 -2.12
C MET A 204 -4.77 20.32 -0.85
N PHE A 205 -4.38 21.40 -0.16
CA PHE A 205 -5.07 21.87 1.05
C PHE A 205 -6.21 22.85 0.76
N ILE A 206 -6.29 23.40 -0.45
CA ILE A 206 -7.30 24.38 -0.84
C ILE A 206 -8.43 23.66 -1.57
N HIS A 207 -9.68 23.99 -1.24
CA HIS A 207 -10.86 23.39 -1.86
C HIS A 207 -11.86 24.48 -2.26
N ASN A 208 -12.73 24.16 -3.22
CA ASN A 208 -13.76 25.05 -3.72
C ASN A 208 -15.13 24.57 -3.22
N GLY A 209 -15.58 25.12 -2.09
CA GLY A 209 -16.80 24.69 -1.41
C GLY A 209 -16.66 23.39 -0.59
N TYR A 210 -17.62 23.16 0.30
CA TYR A 210 -17.56 22.02 1.24
C TYR A 210 -17.88 20.67 0.57
N TYR A 211 -18.64 20.62 -0.52
CA TYR A 211 -18.85 19.35 -1.26
C TYR A 211 -17.54 18.84 -1.85
N HIS A 212 -16.72 19.73 -2.41
CA HIS A 212 -15.42 19.35 -2.97
C HIS A 212 -14.49 18.76 -1.89
N LEU A 213 -14.44 19.37 -0.70
CA LEU A 213 -13.67 18.83 0.43
C LEU A 213 -14.20 17.47 0.88
N ILE A 214 -15.52 17.37 1.15
CA ILE A 214 -16.13 16.14 1.68
C ILE A 214 -15.88 14.97 0.73
N PHE A 215 -16.05 15.18 -0.57
CA PHE A 215 -15.80 14.14 -1.57
C PHE A 215 -14.35 13.66 -1.57
N ASN A 216 -13.37 14.59 -1.55
CA ASN A 216 -11.96 14.23 -1.44
C ASN A 216 -11.67 13.45 -0.15
N CYS A 217 -12.19 13.90 0.99
CA CYS A 217 -12.01 13.21 2.27
C CYS A 217 -12.56 11.78 2.24
N ILE A 218 -13.77 11.57 1.69
CA ILE A 218 -14.39 10.25 1.57
C ILE A 218 -13.54 9.34 0.68
N LEU A 219 -13.16 9.81 -0.51
CA LEU A 219 -12.37 9.03 -1.47
C LEU A 219 -10.99 8.68 -0.89
N GLN A 220 -10.33 9.65 -0.26
CA GLN A 220 -9.03 9.50 0.40
C GLN A 220 -9.08 8.50 1.56
N PHE A 221 -10.08 8.60 2.44
CA PHE A 221 -10.24 7.63 3.53
C PHE A 221 -10.58 6.24 3.02
N ALA A 222 -11.52 6.12 2.08
CA ALA A 222 -11.96 4.83 1.54
C ALA A 222 -10.81 4.09 0.84
N LEU A 223 -10.06 4.78 -0.03
CA LEU A 223 -9.01 4.15 -0.82
C LEU A 223 -7.67 4.08 -0.08
N GLY A 224 -7.29 5.16 0.60
CA GLY A 224 -5.98 5.29 1.21
C GLY A 224 -5.81 4.41 2.45
N THR A 225 -6.85 4.27 3.28
CA THR A 225 -6.76 3.44 4.50
C THR A 225 -6.44 1.99 4.17
N PHE A 226 -7.10 1.42 3.15
CA PHE A 226 -6.82 0.04 2.73
C PHE A 226 -5.41 -0.12 2.16
N LEU A 227 -4.89 0.88 1.45
CA LEU A 227 -3.51 0.88 0.98
C LEU A 227 -2.52 0.94 2.14
N GLU A 228 -2.77 1.75 3.17
CA GLU A 228 -1.88 1.84 4.33
C GLU A 228 -1.82 0.55 5.15
N LEU A 229 -2.95 -0.11 5.32
CA LEU A 229 -3.02 -1.38 6.03
C LEU A 229 -2.19 -2.47 5.35
N VAL A 230 -1.99 -2.39 4.03
CA VAL A 230 -1.15 -3.35 3.30
C VAL A 230 0.28 -2.84 3.14
N HIS A 231 0.45 -1.61 2.65
CA HIS A 231 1.71 -1.06 2.17
C HIS A 231 2.42 -0.15 3.17
N LYS A 232 1.79 0.16 4.31
CA LYS A 232 2.29 1.08 5.34
C LYS A 232 2.26 2.55 4.91
N PHE A 233 2.13 3.42 5.91
CA PHE A 233 1.88 4.86 5.74
C PHE A 233 2.92 5.57 4.85
N TRP A 234 4.20 5.23 4.95
CA TRP A 234 5.27 5.94 4.24
C TRP A 234 5.27 5.64 2.73
N ARG A 235 4.95 4.41 2.31
CA ARG A 235 4.83 4.05 0.88
C ARG A 235 3.64 4.76 0.26
N VAL A 236 2.50 4.75 0.96
CA VAL A 236 1.29 5.45 0.51
C VAL A 236 1.51 6.96 0.47
N GLY A 237 2.20 7.53 1.46
CA GLY A 237 2.54 8.95 1.51
C GLY A 237 3.39 9.40 0.31
N ILE A 238 4.41 8.61 -0.07
CA ILE A 238 5.23 8.90 -1.26
C ILE A 238 4.36 8.94 -2.52
N VAL A 239 3.51 7.91 -2.74
CA VAL A 239 2.66 7.82 -3.93
C VAL A 239 1.65 8.97 -3.96
N TYR A 240 1.04 9.31 -2.82
CA TYR A 240 0.09 10.40 -2.71
C TYR A 240 0.73 11.76 -3.05
N VAL A 241 1.86 12.09 -2.42
CA VAL A 241 2.52 13.40 -2.60
C VAL A 241 3.09 13.55 -4.01
N LEU A 242 3.70 12.50 -4.56
CA LEU A 242 4.14 12.52 -5.96
C LEU A 242 2.97 12.55 -6.94
N GLY A 243 1.82 11.97 -6.57
CA GLY A 243 0.57 12.10 -7.28
C GLY A 243 0.03 13.52 -7.35
N VAL A 244 0.02 14.22 -6.22
CA VAL A 244 -0.32 15.65 -6.13
C VAL A 244 0.61 16.48 -7.02
N LEU A 245 1.93 16.26 -6.93
CA LEU A 245 2.91 16.97 -7.74
C LEU A 245 2.73 16.69 -9.25
N ALA A 246 2.53 15.42 -9.62
CA ALA A 246 2.28 15.04 -11.00
C ALA A 246 0.96 15.60 -11.53
N GLY A 247 -0.08 15.68 -10.68
CA GLY A 247 -1.36 16.26 -11.02
C GLY A 247 -1.27 17.76 -11.31
N SER A 248 -0.61 18.54 -10.46
CA SER A 248 -0.41 19.97 -10.72
C SER A 248 0.46 20.24 -11.94
N LEU A 249 1.52 19.44 -12.14
CA LEU A 249 2.35 19.51 -13.34
C LEU A 249 1.55 19.19 -14.61
N ALA A 250 0.75 18.12 -14.62
CA ALA A 250 -0.11 17.81 -15.76
C ALA A 250 -1.13 18.94 -16.05
N HIS A 251 -1.76 19.48 -15.00
CA HIS A 251 -2.68 20.62 -15.12
C HIS A 251 -2.00 21.87 -15.66
N SER A 252 -0.77 22.16 -15.22
CA SER A 252 -0.01 23.31 -15.71
C SER A 252 0.29 23.24 -17.20
N VAL A 253 0.39 22.04 -17.78
CA VAL A 253 0.59 21.84 -19.22
C VAL A 253 -0.74 21.91 -19.99
N SER A 254 -1.82 21.33 -19.47
CA SER A 254 -3.11 21.25 -20.19
C SER A 254 -3.93 22.53 -20.13
N ASP A 255 -3.97 23.18 -18.97
CA ASP A 255 -4.77 24.36 -18.68
C ASP A 255 -3.87 25.44 -18.03
N PRO A 256 -2.82 25.93 -18.76
CA PRO A 256 -1.75 26.79 -18.20
C PRO A 256 -2.21 28.14 -17.67
N PHE A 257 -3.47 28.54 -17.91
CA PHE A 257 -4.04 29.82 -17.48
C PHE A 257 -4.97 29.68 -16.26
N LEU A 258 -5.26 28.47 -15.81
CA LEU A 258 -6.23 28.21 -14.74
C LEU A 258 -5.54 27.93 -13.40
N ALA A 259 -6.06 28.54 -12.34
CA ALA A 259 -5.70 28.18 -10.97
C ALA A 259 -6.12 26.73 -10.67
N LEU A 260 -5.44 26.10 -9.73
CA LEU A 260 -5.74 24.73 -9.30
C LEU A 260 -5.85 24.68 -7.77
N ALA A 261 -6.88 23.99 -7.32
CA ALA A 261 -7.18 23.70 -5.92
C ALA A 261 -7.78 22.30 -5.83
N GLY A 262 -7.46 21.58 -4.76
CA GLY A 262 -8.08 20.30 -4.41
C GLY A 262 -7.08 19.17 -4.24
N ALA A 263 -7.38 18.28 -3.30
CA ALA A 263 -6.59 17.08 -3.03
C ALA A 263 -6.74 15.97 -4.09
N SER A 264 -7.49 16.21 -5.17
CA SER A 264 -7.94 15.17 -6.09
C SER A 264 -6.81 14.51 -6.87
N GLY A 265 -5.72 15.23 -7.19
CA GLY A 265 -4.51 14.63 -7.77
C GLY A 265 -3.92 13.52 -6.89
N GLY A 266 -3.93 13.71 -5.56
CA GLY A 266 -3.55 12.68 -4.60
C GLY A 266 -4.58 11.55 -4.52
N CYS A 267 -5.88 11.85 -4.54
CA CYS A 267 -6.93 10.83 -4.57
C CYS A 267 -6.85 9.93 -5.80
N TYR A 268 -6.64 10.49 -6.98
CA TYR A 268 -6.46 9.73 -8.21
C TYR A 268 -5.13 8.95 -8.21
N ALA A 269 -4.09 9.45 -7.54
CA ALA A 269 -2.89 8.66 -7.30
C ALA A 269 -3.14 7.45 -6.39
N LEU A 270 -4.03 7.55 -5.39
CA LEU A 270 -4.47 6.37 -4.63
C LEU A 270 -5.25 5.39 -5.51
N ILE A 271 -6.06 5.86 -6.45
CA ILE A 271 -6.72 5.00 -7.44
C ILE A 271 -5.68 4.26 -8.30
N GLY A 272 -4.70 4.99 -8.84
CA GLY A 272 -3.60 4.41 -9.62
C GLY A 272 -2.74 3.44 -8.79
N ALA A 273 -2.52 3.75 -7.51
CA ALA A 273 -1.82 2.88 -6.57
C ALA A 273 -2.52 1.54 -6.39
N HIS A 274 -3.85 1.53 -6.26
CA HIS A 274 -4.61 0.28 -6.23
C HIS A 274 -4.44 -0.52 -7.53
N VAL A 275 -4.44 0.13 -8.70
CA VAL A 275 -4.20 -0.54 -9.98
C VAL A 275 -2.78 -1.15 -10.01
N ALA A 276 -1.76 -0.42 -9.57
CA ALA A 276 -0.39 -0.94 -9.46
C ALA A 276 -0.32 -2.17 -8.53
N THR A 277 -0.98 -2.10 -7.37
CA THR A 277 -1.07 -3.22 -6.43
C THR A 277 -1.76 -4.43 -7.05
N ILE A 278 -2.85 -4.23 -7.81
CA ILE A 278 -3.55 -5.30 -8.52
C ILE A 278 -2.67 -5.93 -9.60
N ILE A 279 -1.91 -5.13 -10.36
CA ILE A 279 -1.00 -5.62 -11.41
C ILE A 279 0.09 -6.52 -10.80
N THR A 280 0.73 -6.05 -9.73
CA THR A 280 1.87 -6.72 -9.08
C THR A 280 1.47 -7.86 -8.15
N ASN A 281 0.21 -7.93 -7.70
CA ASN A 281 -0.24 -8.96 -6.76
C ASN A 281 -1.43 -9.78 -7.30
N TRP A 282 -1.67 -9.76 -8.61
CA TRP A 282 -2.84 -10.38 -9.24
C TRP A 282 -3.02 -11.84 -8.82
N LYS A 283 -1.96 -12.65 -8.93
CA LYS A 283 -2.00 -14.08 -8.61
C LYS A 283 -2.43 -14.29 -7.16
N THR A 284 -1.76 -13.63 -6.22
CA THR A 284 -2.03 -13.73 -4.77
C THR A 284 -3.44 -13.27 -4.39
N MET A 285 -3.99 -12.28 -5.10
CA MET A 285 -5.36 -11.79 -4.88
C MET A 285 -6.45 -12.74 -5.41
N GLN A 286 -6.11 -13.62 -6.34
CA GLN A 286 -7.06 -14.59 -6.92
C GLN A 286 -7.02 -15.96 -6.21
N VAL A 287 -6.03 -16.22 -5.35
CA VAL A 287 -5.95 -17.48 -4.58
C VAL A 287 -7.15 -17.61 -3.65
N GLY A 288 -8.06 -18.54 -3.98
CA GLY A 288 -9.23 -18.84 -3.14
C GLY A 288 -10.24 -17.70 -3.04
N TRP A 289 -10.30 -16.79 -4.03
CA TRP A 289 -11.12 -15.59 -3.98
C TRP A 289 -12.63 -15.84 -3.80
N LEU A 290 -13.14 -16.98 -4.27
CA LEU A 290 -14.56 -17.39 -4.10
C LEU A 290 -14.86 -18.09 -2.76
N LYS A 291 -13.87 -18.30 -1.89
CA LYS A 291 -14.04 -19.09 -0.65
C LYS A 291 -14.75 -18.34 0.48
N SER A 292 -14.73 -17.00 0.46
CA SER A 292 -15.40 -16.18 1.48
C SER A 292 -15.77 -14.79 0.93
N PRO A 293 -16.75 -14.09 1.52
CA PRO A 293 -17.12 -12.74 1.10
C PRO A 293 -15.95 -11.74 1.18
N LEU A 294 -15.09 -11.89 2.20
CA LEU A 294 -13.92 -11.05 2.37
C LEU A 294 -12.90 -11.31 1.25
N ASN A 295 -12.64 -12.57 0.90
CA ASN A 295 -11.74 -12.92 -0.20
C ASN A 295 -12.28 -12.43 -1.54
N PHE A 296 -13.60 -12.47 -1.73
CA PHE A 296 -14.25 -11.96 -2.93
C PHE A 296 -14.06 -10.44 -3.06
N LEU A 297 -14.38 -9.67 -2.02
CA LEU A 297 -14.19 -8.22 -1.99
C LEU A 297 -12.71 -7.82 -2.11
N SER A 298 -11.81 -8.63 -1.53
CA SER A 298 -10.38 -8.41 -1.60
C SER A 298 -9.75 -8.84 -2.93
N SER A 299 -10.49 -9.51 -3.81
CA SER A 299 -9.95 -10.02 -5.07
C SER A 299 -9.57 -8.90 -6.03
N GLY A 300 -8.55 -9.15 -6.85
CA GLY A 300 -8.08 -8.16 -7.83
C GLY A 300 -9.18 -7.77 -8.82
N ALA A 301 -9.98 -8.74 -9.26
CA ALA A 301 -11.08 -8.53 -10.20
C ALA A 301 -12.18 -7.62 -9.61
N VAL A 302 -12.66 -7.91 -8.40
CA VAL A 302 -13.74 -7.10 -7.78
C VAL A 302 -13.24 -5.70 -7.47
N ARG A 303 -12.03 -5.57 -6.93
CA ARG A 303 -11.43 -4.25 -6.68
C ARG A 303 -11.26 -3.44 -7.94
N LEU A 304 -10.76 -4.04 -9.01
CA LEU A 304 -10.59 -3.37 -10.30
C LEU A 304 -11.96 -2.90 -10.82
N SER A 305 -12.99 -3.73 -10.76
CA SER A 305 -14.35 -3.35 -11.16
C SER A 305 -14.90 -2.18 -10.34
N ILE A 306 -14.72 -2.19 -9.01
CA ILE A 306 -15.15 -1.09 -8.13
C ILE A 306 -14.39 0.20 -8.47
N ILE A 307 -13.07 0.10 -8.68
CA ILE A 307 -12.24 1.23 -9.05
C ILE A 307 -12.67 1.83 -10.39
N LEU A 308 -12.88 0.99 -11.41
CA LEU A 308 -13.34 1.44 -12.72
C LEU A 308 -14.71 2.10 -12.64
N LEU A 309 -15.62 1.57 -11.82
CA LEU A 309 -16.94 2.17 -11.59
C LEU A 309 -16.81 3.55 -10.93
N ILE A 310 -16.05 3.66 -9.83
CA ILE A 310 -15.90 4.92 -9.10
C ILE A 310 -15.17 5.97 -9.95
N ALA A 311 -14.00 5.62 -10.50
CA ALA A 311 -13.20 6.53 -11.31
C ALA A 311 -13.92 6.92 -12.62
N GLY A 312 -14.64 5.98 -13.23
CA GLY A 312 -15.44 6.22 -14.42
C GLY A 312 -16.63 7.13 -14.15
N ALA A 313 -17.34 6.92 -13.03
CA ALA A 313 -18.46 7.77 -12.64
C ALA A 313 -18.00 9.20 -12.31
N ASP A 314 -16.93 9.36 -11.52
CA ASP A 314 -16.38 10.67 -11.17
C ASP A 314 -15.89 11.43 -12.41
N THR A 315 -15.10 10.75 -13.26
CA THR A 315 -14.59 11.34 -14.51
C THR A 315 -15.74 11.67 -15.46
N GLY A 316 -16.74 10.80 -15.59
CA GLY A 316 -17.92 11.03 -16.41
C GLY A 316 -18.76 12.21 -15.92
N PHE A 317 -18.96 12.33 -14.61
CA PHE A 317 -19.65 13.47 -14.00
C PHE A 317 -18.89 14.78 -14.24
N ALA A 318 -17.58 14.79 -14.01
CA ALA A 318 -16.76 15.96 -14.28
C ALA A 318 -16.82 16.37 -15.78
N ILE A 319 -16.78 15.40 -16.71
CA ILE A 319 -16.92 15.65 -18.16
C ILE A 319 -18.28 16.28 -18.47
N TYR A 320 -19.35 15.71 -17.93
CA TYR A 320 -20.70 16.23 -18.07
C TYR A 320 -20.80 17.69 -17.59
N GLU A 321 -20.26 17.99 -16.40
CA GLU A 321 -20.23 19.35 -15.85
C GLU A 321 -19.47 20.33 -16.75
N ARG A 322 -18.31 19.94 -17.30
CA ARG A 322 -17.55 20.83 -18.20
C ARG A 322 -18.31 21.20 -19.47
N PHE A 323 -19.09 20.28 -20.03
CA PHE A 323 -19.82 20.52 -21.27
C PHE A 323 -21.14 21.27 -21.04
N ASN A 324 -21.82 21.04 -19.91
CA ASN A 324 -23.12 21.66 -19.64
C ASN A 324 -23.03 23.00 -18.90
N ASN A 325 -21.98 23.22 -18.11
CA ASN A 325 -21.79 24.41 -17.29
C ASN A 325 -20.47 25.14 -17.65
N PRO A 326 -20.32 25.68 -18.87
CA PRO A 326 -19.05 26.24 -19.36
C PRO A 326 -18.56 27.48 -18.57
N ASN A 327 -19.47 28.13 -17.84
CA ASN A 327 -19.21 29.35 -17.06
C ASN A 327 -18.88 29.08 -15.58
N GLU A 328 -18.96 27.83 -15.11
CA GLU A 328 -18.64 27.47 -13.73
C GLU A 328 -17.18 27.02 -13.56
N SER A 329 -16.75 26.90 -12.29
CA SER A 329 -15.39 26.48 -11.94
C SER A 329 -15.06 25.10 -12.51
N LYS A 330 -14.05 25.04 -13.38
CA LYS A 330 -13.68 23.81 -14.11
C LYS A 330 -12.84 22.88 -13.22
N VAL A 331 -13.26 21.63 -13.11
CA VAL A 331 -12.42 20.56 -12.55
C VAL A 331 -11.32 20.21 -13.55
N GLY A 332 -10.06 20.17 -13.08
CA GLY A 332 -8.91 19.91 -13.93
C GLY A 332 -8.74 18.42 -14.24
N PHE A 333 -9.24 17.94 -15.39
CA PHE A 333 -9.07 16.53 -15.81
C PHE A 333 -7.62 16.07 -15.87
N ALA A 334 -6.73 16.93 -16.36
CA ALA A 334 -5.32 16.58 -16.45
C ALA A 334 -4.70 16.37 -15.07
N SER A 335 -5.19 17.07 -14.03
CA SER A 335 -4.73 16.83 -12.66
C SER A 335 -5.10 15.43 -12.17
N HIS A 336 -6.31 14.97 -12.49
CA HIS A 336 -6.78 13.64 -12.16
C HIS A 336 -5.99 12.57 -12.92
N LEU A 337 -5.79 12.78 -14.23
CA LEU A 337 -5.02 11.87 -15.08
C LEU A 337 -3.54 11.80 -14.68
N GLY A 338 -2.91 12.94 -14.41
CA GLY A 338 -1.52 13.03 -13.95
C GLY A 338 -1.33 12.35 -12.60
N GLY A 339 -2.26 12.58 -11.67
CA GLY A 339 -2.31 11.87 -10.39
C GLY A 339 -2.44 10.35 -10.56
N PHE A 340 -3.39 9.89 -11.37
CA PHE A 340 -3.58 8.46 -11.67
C PHE A 340 -2.34 7.82 -12.30
N ALA A 341 -1.76 8.47 -13.32
CA ALA A 341 -0.55 7.99 -13.98
C ALA A 341 0.62 7.87 -13.00
N ALA A 342 0.83 8.87 -12.15
CA ALA A 342 1.82 8.81 -11.07
C ALA A 342 1.50 7.69 -10.08
N GLY A 343 0.24 7.50 -9.71
CA GLY A 343 -0.21 6.39 -8.86
C GLY A 343 0.21 5.02 -9.40
N VAL A 344 0.06 4.80 -10.71
CA VAL A 344 0.49 3.55 -11.38
C VAL A 344 2.02 3.47 -11.45
N LEU A 345 2.67 4.50 -11.98
CA LEU A 345 4.11 4.50 -12.27
C LEU A 345 4.98 4.53 -11.01
N VAL A 346 4.56 5.23 -9.95
CA VAL A 346 5.23 5.25 -8.65
C VAL A 346 4.78 4.07 -7.79
N GLY A 347 3.53 3.63 -7.95
CA GLY A 347 2.98 2.52 -7.18
C GLY A 347 3.72 1.21 -7.43
N VAL A 348 4.04 0.87 -8.68
CA VAL A 348 4.75 -0.38 -9.01
C VAL A 348 6.12 -0.48 -8.33
N PRO A 349 6.98 0.58 -8.34
CA PRO A 349 8.25 0.56 -7.61
C PRO A 349 8.13 0.70 -6.09
N VAL A 350 7.18 1.49 -5.59
CA VAL A 350 7.15 1.90 -4.19
C VAL A 350 6.29 0.99 -3.33
N LEU A 351 5.21 0.40 -3.84
CA LEU A 351 4.30 -0.43 -3.06
C LEU A 351 4.86 -1.85 -2.87
N ARG A 352 4.20 -2.62 -2.01
CA ARG A 352 4.63 -3.99 -1.70
C ARG A 352 4.24 -4.93 -2.82
N ASN A 353 5.25 -5.62 -3.36
CA ASN A 353 5.09 -6.78 -4.21
C ASN A 353 5.31 -8.04 -3.36
N LEU A 354 4.24 -8.83 -3.17
CA LEU A 354 4.21 -9.97 -2.27
C LEU A 354 4.89 -11.21 -2.87
N GLU A 355 4.86 -11.36 -4.20
CA GLU A 355 5.49 -12.46 -4.93
C GLU A 355 6.18 -11.93 -6.18
N ILE A 356 7.49 -11.66 -6.08
CA ILE A 356 8.25 -11.03 -7.17
C ILE A 356 8.49 -12.01 -8.32
N GLU A 357 8.01 -11.62 -9.50
CA GLU A 357 8.24 -12.29 -10.78
C GLU A 357 9.32 -11.58 -11.61
N ARG A 358 9.96 -12.30 -12.55
CA ARG A 358 11.07 -11.74 -13.35
C ARG A 358 10.67 -10.56 -14.21
N TRP A 359 9.45 -10.58 -14.78
CA TRP A 359 8.94 -9.51 -15.64
C TRP A 359 8.66 -8.22 -14.84
N GLU A 360 8.38 -8.34 -13.55
CA GLU A 360 8.08 -7.20 -12.68
C GLU A 360 9.34 -6.36 -12.41
N LYS A 361 10.53 -6.96 -12.46
CA LYS A 361 11.81 -6.22 -12.39
C LYS A 361 12.01 -5.31 -13.59
N VAL A 362 11.60 -5.76 -14.77
CA VAL A 362 11.67 -4.94 -16.00
C VAL A 362 10.61 -3.84 -15.92
N CYS A 363 9.39 -4.20 -15.50
CA CYS A 363 8.29 -3.25 -15.27
C CYS A 363 8.68 -2.14 -14.27
N PHE A 364 9.35 -2.50 -13.18
CA PHE A 364 9.88 -1.57 -12.18
C PHE A 364 10.73 -0.46 -12.81
N TRP A 365 11.74 -0.83 -13.61
CA TRP A 365 12.63 0.14 -14.24
C TRP A 365 11.93 0.96 -15.34
N ILE A 366 11.03 0.34 -16.10
CA ILE A 366 10.20 1.04 -17.08
C ILE A 366 9.34 2.10 -16.40
N CYS A 367 8.67 1.76 -15.29
CA CYS A 367 7.83 2.69 -14.55
C CYS A 367 8.63 3.88 -13.99
N ILE A 368 9.82 3.64 -13.42
CA ILE A 368 10.72 4.71 -12.96
C ILE A 368 11.12 5.62 -14.12
N PHE A 369 11.55 5.03 -15.25
CA PHE A 369 11.96 5.78 -16.42
C PHE A 369 10.83 6.66 -16.97
N LEU A 370 9.63 6.07 -17.17
CA LEU A 370 8.46 6.80 -17.68
C LEU A 370 8.04 7.93 -16.74
N PHE A 371 8.06 7.69 -15.43
CA PHE A 371 7.75 8.75 -14.46
C PHE A 371 8.80 9.86 -14.51
N ALA A 372 10.09 9.53 -14.56
CA ALA A 372 11.15 10.53 -14.67
C ALA A 372 11.04 11.37 -15.96
N VAL A 373 10.73 10.75 -17.10
CA VAL A 373 10.50 11.44 -18.37
C VAL A 373 9.29 12.37 -18.27
N PHE A 374 8.16 11.88 -17.76
CA PHE A 374 6.95 12.68 -17.57
C PHE A 374 7.20 13.91 -16.69
N MET A 375 7.83 13.72 -15.53
CA MET A 375 8.13 14.80 -14.59
C MET A 375 9.12 15.80 -15.19
N SER A 376 10.18 15.32 -15.85
CA SER A 376 11.19 16.19 -16.47
C SER A 376 10.57 17.02 -17.59
N ALA A 377 9.74 16.42 -18.45
CA ALA A 377 9.06 17.13 -19.53
C ALA A 377 8.13 18.23 -19.00
N ALA A 378 7.34 17.94 -17.96
CA ALA A 378 6.43 18.93 -17.38
C ALA A 378 7.17 20.05 -16.62
N VAL A 379 8.28 19.75 -15.95
CA VAL A 379 9.14 20.76 -15.32
C VAL A 379 9.78 21.66 -16.37
N LEU A 380 10.32 21.08 -17.45
CA LEU A 380 10.90 21.85 -18.56
C LEU A 380 9.83 22.74 -19.22
N PHE A 381 8.61 22.24 -19.41
CA PHE A 381 7.50 23.06 -19.91
C PHE A 381 7.29 24.30 -19.02
N ASN A 382 7.20 24.14 -17.71
CA ASN A 382 7.00 25.28 -16.79
C ASN A 382 8.17 26.27 -16.78
N GLY A 383 9.40 25.81 -17.09
CA GLY A 383 10.58 26.66 -17.22
C GLY A 383 10.58 27.51 -18.49
N PHE A 384 10.10 26.97 -19.61
CA PHE A 384 10.19 27.63 -20.93
C PHE A 384 8.86 28.17 -21.47
N CYS A 385 7.71 27.87 -20.83
CA CYS A 385 6.40 28.25 -21.36
C CYS A 385 6.20 29.76 -21.48
N GLU A 386 6.89 30.57 -20.65
CA GLU A 386 6.78 32.03 -20.66
C GLU A 386 7.40 32.64 -21.91
N GLU A 387 8.65 32.26 -22.20
CA GLU A 387 9.41 32.72 -23.36
C GLU A 387 8.69 32.41 -24.68
N GLN A 388 7.96 31.28 -24.70
CA GLN A 388 7.19 30.82 -25.86
C GLN A 388 5.75 31.35 -25.91
N GLY A 389 5.29 32.08 -24.89
CA GLY A 389 3.92 32.61 -24.81
C GLY A 389 2.83 31.54 -24.60
N TRP A 390 3.19 30.35 -24.09
CA TRP A 390 2.26 29.24 -23.83
C TRP A 390 1.55 29.33 -22.47
N CYS A 391 2.08 30.13 -21.56
CA CYS A 391 1.55 30.34 -20.21
C CYS A 391 1.60 31.85 -19.87
N PRO A 392 0.80 32.33 -18.89
CA PRO A 392 0.80 33.74 -18.54
C PRO A 392 2.16 34.15 -17.95
N PRO A 393 2.60 35.41 -18.09
CA PRO A 393 3.85 35.87 -17.49
C PRO A 393 3.82 35.71 -15.97
N THR A 394 4.98 35.49 -15.36
CA THR A 394 5.07 35.45 -13.89
C THR A 394 4.95 36.85 -13.30
N ASP A 395 4.38 36.97 -12.09
CA ASP A 395 4.34 38.24 -11.36
C ASP A 395 5.66 38.61 -10.66
N TRP A 396 6.74 37.92 -11.04
CA TRP A 396 8.10 38.13 -10.55
C TRP A 396 8.90 39.14 -11.41
N SER A 397 8.45 39.38 -12.64
CA SER A 397 9.14 40.22 -13.64
C SER A 397 8.96 41.72 -13.40
#